data_AF-A0A519EQM1-F1
#
_entry.id   AF-A0A519EQM1-F1
#
_cell.length_a   1.000
_cell.length_b   1.000
_cell.length_c   1.000
_cell.angle_alpha   90.00
_cell.angle_beta   90.00
_cell.angle_gamma   90.00
#
_symmetry.space_group_name_H-M   'P 1'
#
loop_
_entity.id
_entity.type
_entity.pdbx_description
1 polymer ?
#
loop_
_entity_poly.entity_id
_entity_poly.type
_entity_poly.pdbx_seq_one_letter_code
_entity_poly.pdbx_strand_id
1 'polypeptide(L)' 'MDEAEIFNCQGQRFLCSGEQLPSGSFQAVVRCKLPPDDLVHTLVLGAGHYMNGRQALVRAKELAEEWVRTHPDDEQI' A
#
# COMPACT_ATOMS: atom_id res chain seq x y z
N MET A 1 12.69 2.32 11.09
CA MET A 1 13.04 1.67 9.80
C MET A 1 11.73 1.52 9.06
N ASP A 2 11.63 2.12 7.88
CA ASP A 2 10.47 1.96 7.01
C ASP A 2 10.40 0.52 6.54
N GLU A 3 9.20 -0.07 6.59
CA GLU A 3 8.96 -1.46 6.19
C GLU A 3 8.17 -1.43 4.88
N ALA A 4 8.71 -2.00 3.80
CA ALA A 4 8.03 -2.05 2.51
C ALA A 4 8.12 -3.46 1.92
N GLU A 5 7.02 -3.94 1.37
CA GLU A 5 6.93 -5.27 0.77
C GLU A 5 6.04 -5.24 -0.48
N ILE A 6 6.41 -6.07 -1.46
CA ILE A 6 5.51 -6.37 -2.57
C ILE A 6 4.46 -7.37 -2.10
N PHE A 7 3.20 -6.96 -2.17
CA PHE A 7 2.04 -7.76 -1.84
C PHE A 7 1.25 -8.07 -3.11
N ASN A 8 1.05 -9.35 -3.41
CA ASN A 8 0.25 -9.78 -4.56
C ASN A 8 -1.16 -10.17 -4.07
N CYS A 9 -2.20 -9.54 -4.61
CA CYS A 9 -3.58 -9.80 -4.25
C CYS A 9 -4.42 -9.89 -5.53
N GLN A 10 -5.12 -11.01 -5.74
CA GLN A 10 -5.98 -11.25 -6.91
C GLN A 10 -5.33 -10.91 -8.26
N GLY A 11 -4.07 -11.32 -8.45
CA GLY A 11 -3.33 -11.07 -9.70
C GLY A 11 -2.72 -9.67 -9.83
N GLN A 12 -3.12 -8.71 -8.98
CA GLN A 12 -2.53 -7.38 -8.92
C GLN A 12 -1.34 -7.34 -7.95
N ARG A 13 -0.37 -6.48 -8.26
CA ARG A 13 0.85 -6.28 -7.47
C ARG A 13 0.85 -4.90 -6.82
N PHE A 14 0.89 -4.88 -5.51
CA PHE A 14 0.96 -3.68 -4.69
C PHE A 14 2.32 -3.56 -4.02
N LEU A 15 2.84 -2.34 -3.94
CA LEU A 15 3.92 -1.97 -3.04
C LEU A 15 3.28 -1.40 -1.77
N CYS A 16 3.22 -2.22 -0.73
CA CYS A 16 2.69 -1.83 0.56
C CYS A 16 3.84 -1.37 1.45
N SER A 17 3.68 -0.23 2.14
CA SER A 17 4.69 0.28 3.05
C SER A 17 4.11 0.87 4.32
N GLY A 18 4.90 0.79 5.39
CA GLY A 18 4.73 1.56 6.62
C GLY A 18 5.76 2.68 6.65
N GLU A 19 5.34 3.89 6.29
CA GLU A 19 6.23 5.06 6.17
C GLU A 19 6.25 5.87 7.46
N GLN A 20 7.44 6.24 7.93
CA GLN A 20 7.60 7.06 9.12
C GLN A 20 7.27 8.52 8.82
N LEU A 21 6.39 9.09 9.64
CA LEU A 21 6.02 10.50 9.59
C LEU A 21 6.97 11.35 10.45
N PRO A 22 7.04 12.68 10.23
CA PRO A 22 7.83 13.60 11.05
C PRO A 22 7.47 13.58 12.55
N SER A 23 6.25 13.17 12.88
CA SER A 23 5.78 12.96 14.26
C SER A 23 6.41 11.74 14.95
N GLY A 24 7.12 10.88 14.21
CA GLY A 24 7.68 9.62 14.70
C GLY A 24 6.72 8.42 14.63
N SER A 25 5.44 8.65 14.34
CA SER A 25 4.47 7.59 14.03
C SER A 25 4.63 7.08 12.60
N PHE A 26 3.99 5.95 12.28
CA PHE A 26 4.01 5.37 10.93
C PHE A 26 2.65 5.46 10.26
N GLN A 27 2.63 5.62 8.95
CA GLN A 27 1.44 5.64 8.11
C GLN A 27 1.45 4.43 7.15
N ALA A 28 0.29 3.81 6.98
CA ALA A 28 0.12 2.75 5.99
C ALA A 28 -0.04 3.36 4.59
N VAL A 29 0.72 2.88 3.61
CA VAL A 29 0.69 3.39 2.23
C VAL A 29 0.58 2.22 1.26
N VAL A 30 -0.33 2.32 0.30
CA VAL A 30 -0.50 1.34 -0.78
C VAL A 30 -0.19 2.03 -2.10
N ARG A 31 0.74 1.44 -2.85
CA ARG A 31 1.09 1.89 -4.20
C ARG A 31 0.94 0.76 -5.20
N CYS A 32 0.69 1.08 -6.46
CA CYS A 32 0.80 0.11 -7.55
C CYS A 32 1.80 0.61 -8.59
N LYS A 33 2.31 -0.31 -9.41
CA LYS A 33 3.07 0.02 -10.61
C LYS A 33 2.15 -0.16 -11.80
N LEU A 34 1.96 0.90 -12.58
CA LEU A 34 1.19 0.84 -13.82
C LEU A 34 2.16 0.73 -15.01
N PRO A 35 2.04 -0.29 -15.87
CA PRO A 35 2.75 -0.31 -17.15
C PRO A 35 2.19 0.76 -18.10
N PRO A 36 2.96 1.22 -19.11
CA PRO A 36 4.31 0.79 -19.48
C PRO A 36 5.45 1.56 -18.77
N ASP A 37 5.15 2.66 -18.08
CA ASP A 37 6.18 3.59 -17.58
C ASP A 37 6.79 3.19 -16.22
N ASP A 38 6.41 2.05 -15.63
CA ASP A 38 6.86 1.58 -14.31
C ASP A 38 6.62 2.64 -13.19
N LEU A 39 5.72 3.59 -13.45
CA LEU A 39 5.40 4.68 -12.54
C LEU A 39 4.68 4.11 -11.32
N VAL A 40 5.21 4.47 -10.15
CA VAL A 40 4.63 4.07 -8.87
C VAL A 40 3.55 5.09 -8.50
N HIS A 41 2.29 4.67 -8.56
CA HIS A 41 1.15 5.48 -8.17
C HIS A 41 0.71 5.14 -6.75
N THR A 42 0.47 6.17 -5.94
CA THR A 42 -0.11 5.96 -4.61
C THR A 42 -1.63 5.80 -4.75
N LEU A 43 -2.13 4.64 -4.37
CA LEU A 43 -3.55 4.31 -4.42
C LEU A 43 -4.26 4.70 -3.12
N VAL A 44 -3.64 4.41 -1.98
CA VAL A 44 -4.23 4.65 -0.67
C VAL A 44 -3.19 5.19 0.30
N LEU A 45 -3.55 6.27 0.99
CA LEU A 45 -2.88 6.76 2.20
C LEU A 45 -3.78 6.41 3.39
N GLY A 46 -3.31 5.53 4.27
CA GLY A 46 -4.05 5.13 5.46
C GLY A 46 -4.23 6.31 6.41
N ALA A 47 -5.45 6.52 6.90
CA ALA A 47 -5.75 7.58 7.87
C ALA A 47 -5.23 7.27 9.30
N GLY A 48 -4.74 6.05 9.54
CA GLY A 48 -4.23 5.61 10.84
C GLY A 48 -2.75 5.95 11.06
N HIS A 49 -2.41 6.19 12.32
CA HIS A 49 -1.04 6.34 12.80
C HIS A 49 -0.64 5.15 13.66
N TYR A 50 0.48 4.51 13.34
CA TYR A 50 0.94 3.27 13.95
C TYR A 50 2.23 3.49 14.74
N MET A 51 2.48 2.63 15.73
CA MET A 51 3.65 2.75 16.61
C MET A 51 4.95 2.31 15.92
N ASN A 52 4.86 1.47 14.87
CA ASN A 52 6.00 0.98 14.12
C ASN A 52 5.62 0.66 12.67
N GLY A 53 6.64 0.59 11.80
CA GLY A 53 6.48 0.30 10.37
C GLY A 53 5.80 -1.04 10.11
N ARG A 54 6.03 -2.06 10.95
CA ARG A 54 5.41 -3.39 10.77
C ARG A 54 3.90 -3.35 10.94
N GLN A 55 3.39 -2.64 11.95
CA GLN A 55 1.94 -2.45 12.13
C GLN A 55 1.33 -1.69 10.95
N ALA A 56 1.99 -0.62 10.49
CA ALA A 56 1.54 0.14 9.33
C ALA A 56 1.56 -0.72 8.04
N LEU A 57 2.57 -1.57 7.87
CA LEU A 57 2.66 -2.50 6.73
C LEU A 57 1.54 -3.53 6.73
N VAL A 58 1.21 -4.11 7.90
CA VAL A 58 0.06 -5.02 8.03
C VAL A 58 -1.21 -4.30 7.58
N ARG A 59 -1.43 -3.06 8.05
CA ARG A 59 -2.57 -2.27 7.60
C ARG A 59 -2.54 -1.99 6.10
N ALA A 60 -1.38 -1.66 5.54
CA ALA A 60 -1.25 -1.39 4.11
C ALA A 60 -1.69 -2.61 3.27
N LYS A 61 -1.38 -3.83 3.70
CA LYS A 61 -1.86 -5.06 3.04
C LYS A 61 -3.39 -5.19 3.13
N GLU A 62 -3.98 -4.96 4.30
CA GLU A 62 -5.45 -4.96 4.46
C GLU A 62 -6.14 -3.91 3.56
N LEU A 63 -5.54 -2.72 3.44
CA LEU A 63 -6.02 -1.66 2.56
C LEU A 63 -5.88 -2.02 1.08
N ALA A 64 -4.82 -2.73 0.68
CA ALA A 64 -4.68 -3.24 -0.67
C ALA A 64 -5.79 -4.26 -1.01
N GLU A 65 -6.10 -5.18 -0.09
CA GLU A 65 -7.21 -6.12 -0.28
C GLU A 65 -8.57 -5.40 -0.37
N GLU A 66 -8.79 -4.36 0.44
CA GLU A 66 -10.00 -3.54 0.37
C GLU A 66 -10.09 -2.77 -0.93
N TRP A 67 -8.97 -2.25 -1.42
CA TRP A 67 -8.89 -1.56 -2.70
C TRP A 67 -9.30 -2.48 -3.85
N VAL A 68 -8.74 -3.70 -3.91
CA VAL A 68 -9.12 -4.71 -4.91
C VAL A 68 -10.62 -5.03 -4.84
N ARG A 69 -11.17 -5.24 -3.63
CA ARG A 69 -12.61 -5.52 -3.46
C ARG A 69 -13.52 -4.39 -3.92
N THR A 70 -13.04 -3.15 -3.85
CA THR A 70 -13.81 -1.95 -4.22
C THR A 70 -13.59 -1.54 -5.68
N HIS A 71 -12.53 -2.04 -6.33
CA HIS A 71 -12.15 -1.75 -7.71
C HIS A 71 -11.95 -3.04 -8.52
N PRO A 72 -13.00 -3.85 -8.73
CA PRO A 72 -12.90 -5.12 -9.46
C PRO A 72 -12.59 -4.94 -10.96
N ASP A 73 -12.82 -3.75 -11.53
CA ASP A 73 -12.58 -3.45 -12.96
C ASP A 73 -11.15 -2.98 -13.27
N ASP A 74 -10.29 -2.77 -12.27
CA ASP A 74 -8.88 -2.38 -12.48
C ASP A 74 -7.99 -3.58 -12.91
N GLU A 75 -8.61 -4.71 -13.25
CA GLU A 75 -7.95 -5.95 -13.70
C GLU A 75 -7.45 -5.89 -15.17
N GLN A 76 -7.45 -4.72 -15.82
CA GLN A 76 -7.27 -4.57 -17.27
C GLN A 76 -6.31 -3.45 -17.71
N ILE A 77 -5.17 -3.23 -17.03
CA ILE A 77 -4.09 -2.38 -17.58
C ILE A 77 -2.73 -3.06 -17.47
#